data_AF-A0A3C0DU17-F1
#
_entry.id   AF-A0A3C0DU17-F1
#
_cell.length_a   1.000
_cell.length_b   1.000
_cell.length_c   1.000
_cell.angle_alpha   90.00
_cell.angle_beta   90.00
_cell.angle_gamma   90.00
#
_symmetry.space_group_name_H-M   'P 1'
#
loop_
_entity.id
_entity.type
_entity.pdbx_description
1 polymer ?
#
loop_
_entity_poly.entity_id
_entity_poly.type
_entity_poly.pdbx_seq_one_letter_code
_entity_poly.pdbx_strand_id
1 'polypeptide(L)'
;AELPLERIHPLVFDLVNVSNLRQLLDGIISPKIRRVFTFFGMIPNLEPNVILPHLAETLRDGDQLLLSANLAPGDDYRHGVETVLPQYDNAETYDWLLSFVEGLGVPLTAGQLRFGIEEVDEFFRIIADFVFMKAHNLSVAGESVEFDAGHSLRLFFSYRHTQKTLVNLLAKHGFDVAGSQVDCSVEEGVFCVKRA
;
A
#
# COMPACT_ATOMS: atom_id res chain seq x y z
N ALA A 1 21.78 19.19 -8.68
CA ALA A 1 22.70 18.57 -9.65
C ALA A 1 22.01 17.35 -10.21
N GLU A 2 21.92 17.23 -11.53
CA GLU A 2 21.29 16.06 -12.17
C GLU A 2 22.21 14.84 -12.04
N LEU A 3 21.61 13.66 -11.88
CA LEU A 3 22.36 12.41 -11.81
C LEU A 3 22.78 11.99 -13.24
N PRO A 4 24.03 11.55 -13.47
CA PRO A 4 24.44 11.02 -14.77
C PRO A 4 23.59 9.81 -15.17
N LEU A 5 23.15 9.74 -16.43
CA LEU A 5 22.25 8.67 -16.92
C LEU A 5 22.86 7.27 -16.75
N GLU A 6 24.19 7.14 -16.82
CA GLU A 6 24.87 5.85 -16.66
C GLU A 6 24.77 5.30 -15.23
N ARG A 7 24.31 6.12 -14.27
CA ARG A 7 24.03 5.74 -12.88
C ARG A 7 22.55 5.49 -12.62
N ILE A 8 21.70 5.60 -13.64
CA ILE A 8 20.26 5.37 -13.55
C ILE A 8 19.95 4.03 -14.22
N HIS A 9 19.43 3.10 -13.43
CA HIS A 9 19.07 1.76 -13.88
C HIS A 9 17.55 1.60 -13.73
N PRO A 10 16.74 1.86 -14.78
CA PRO A 10 15.30 1.72 -14.68
C PRO A 10 14.93 0.25 -14.62
N LEU A 11 14.18 -0.13 -13.59
CA LEU A 11 13.68 -1.48 -13.38
C LEU A 11 12.18 -1.42 -13.10
N VAL A 12 11.44 -2.33 -13.73
CA VAL A 12 10.00 -2.51 -13.49
C VAL A 12 9.78 -3.96 -13.10
N PHE A 13 9.14 -4.15 -11.95
CA PHE A 13 8.83 -5.48 -11.43
C PHE A 13 7.49 -5.45 -10.70
N ASP A 14 6.79 -6.57 -10.77
CA ASP A 14 5.72 -6.87 -9.83
C ASP A 14 6.36 -7.30 -8.51
N LEU A 15 6.29 -6.43 -7.52
CA LEU A 15 6.99 -6.65 -6.24
C LEU A 15 6.38 -7.80 -5.42
N VAL A 16 5.13 -8.20 -5.69
CA VAL A 16 4.48 -9.34 -5.03
C VAL A 16 5.00 -10.67 -5.60
N ASN A 17 5.31 -10.70 -6.89
CA ASN A 17 5.67 -11.93 -7.60
C ASN A 17 7.17 -12.06 -7.94
N VAL A 18 7.95 -10.98 -7.75
CA VAL A 18 9.38 -11.00 -8.07
C VAL A 18 10.14 -11.88 -7.09
N SER A 19 10.98 -12.77 -7.63
CA SER A 19 11.97 -13.54 -6.87
C SER A 19 13.38 -13.06 -7.20
N ASN A 20 14.32 -13.30 -6.29
CA ASN A 20 15.75 -13.00 -6.47
C ASN A 20 16.10 -11.51 -6.68
N LEU A 21 15.24 -10.57 -6.23
CA LEU A 21 15.47 -9.13 -6.39
C LEU A 21 16.80 -8.68 -5.79
N ARG A 22 17.21 -9.25 -4.64
CA ARG A 22 18.55 -9.01 -4.07
C ARG A 22 19.68 -9.33 -5.04
N GLN A 23 19.64 -10.51 -5.67
CA GLN A 23 20.68 -10.96 -6.59
C GLN A 23 20.75 -10.05 -7.82
N LEU A 24 19.60 -9.65 -8.34
CA LEU A 24 19.52 -8.69 -9.44
C LEU A 24 20.18 -7.35 -9.06
N LEU A 25 19.83 -6.80 -7.89
CA LEU A 25 20.40 -5.54 -7.41
C LEU A 25 21.91 -5.65 -7.12
N ASP A 26 22.38 -6.79 -6.60
CA ASP A 26 23.81 -7.04 -6.35
C ASP A 26 24.61 -7.16 -7.67
N GLY A 27 23.97 -7.53 -8.78
CA GLY A 27 24.57 -7.51 -10.12
C GLY A 27 24.69 -6.10 -10.73
N ILE A 28 23.88 -5.14 -10.26
CA ILE A 28 23.85 -3.76 -10.77
C ILE A 28 24.68 -2.84 -9.87
N ILE A 29 24.58 -3.01 -8.55
CA ILE A 29 25.16 -2.12 -7.55
C ILE A 29 26.32 -2.83 -6.85
N SER A 30 27.50 -2.20 -6.84
CA SER A 30 28.67 -2.75 -6.14
C SER A 30 28.36 -3.08 -4.67
N PRO A 31 28.82 -4.23 -4.14
CA PRO A 31 28.60 -4.62 -2.76
C PRO A 31 29.27 -3.69 -1.73
N LYS A 32 30.22 -2.84 -2.18
CA LYS A 32 30.89 -1.84 -1.31
C LYS A 32 30.05 -0.59 -1.08
N ILE A 33 28.96 -0.41 -1.83
CA ILE A 33 28.09 0.77 -1.74
C ILE A 33 26.91 0.43 -0.83
N ARG A 34 26.69 1.27 0.17
CA ARG A 34 25.48 1.23 1.00
C ARG A 34 24.27 1.64 0.16
N ARG A 35 23.23 0.82 0.15
CA ARG A 35 21.98 1.15 -0.56
C ARG A 35 21.03 1.87 0.38
N VAL A 36 20.35 2.87 -0.17
CA VAL A 36 19.21 3.53 0.47
C VAL A 36 18.00 3.26 -0.42
N PHE A 37 17.00 2.62 0.15
CA PHE A 37 15.72 2.34 -0.50
C PHE A 37 14.70 3.36 -0.03
N THR A 38 13.83 3.81 -0.93
CA THR A 38 12.64 4.57 -0.58
C THR A 38 11.42 3.72 -0.92
N PHE A 39 10.49 3.63 0.03
CA PHE A 39 9.27 2.84 -0.08
C PHE A 39 8.10 3.72 0.36
N PHE A 40 7.88 4.77 -0.43
CA PHE A 40 6.92 5.83 -0.12
C PHE A 40 5.61 5.58 -0.84
N GLY A 41 4.49 5.73 -0.13
CA GLY A 41 3.14 5.56 -0.67
C GLY A 41 2.74 4.12 -0.98
N MET A 42 3.57 3.13 -0.62
CA MET A 42 3.37 1.73 -1.00
C MET A 42 2.70 0.90 0.11
N ILE A 43 3.16 1.03 1.35
CA ILE A 43 2.70 0.20 2.50
C ILE A 43 1.18 0.21 2.68
N PRO A 44 0.46 1.34 2.57
CA PRO A 44 -0.99 1.32 2.80
C PRO A 44 -1.73 0.37 1.85
N ASN A 45 -1.22 0.16 0.64
CA ASN A 45 -1.95 -0.52 -0.43
C ASN A 45 -1.40 -1.93 -0.72
N LEU A 46 -0.51 -2.45 0.12
CA LEU A 46 0.10 -3.76 -0.03
C LEU A 46 -0.14 -4.60 1.21
N GLU A 47 -0.36 -5.90 1.03
CA GLU A 47 -0.55 -6.81 2.15
C GLU A 47 0.75 -6.96 2.96
N PRO A 48 0.80 -6.52 4.23
CA PRO A 48 2.05 -6.47 5.00
C PRO A 48 2.75 -7.82 5.12
N ASN A 49 1.96 -8.88 5.30
CA ASN A 49 2.46 -10.26 5.45
C ASN A 49 3.03 -10.84 4.15
N VAL A 50 2.81 -10.18 3.01
CA VAL A 50 3.41 -10.54 1.71
C VAL A 50 4.61 -9.64 1.43
N ILE A 51 4.43 -8.33 1.56
CA ILE A 51 5.45 -7.36 1.11
C ILE A 51 6.65 -7.24 2.04
N LEU A 52 6.44 -7.26 3.37
CA LEU A 52 7.52 -7.05 4.33
C LEU A 52 8.55 -8.19 4.29
N PRO A 53 8.17 -9.47 4.18
CA PRO A 53 9.13 -10.55 3.93
C PRO A 53 9.98 -10.35 2.67
N HIS A 54 9.36 -9.94 1.55
CA HIS A 54 10.10 -9.67 0.31
C HIS A 54 11.10 -8.52 0.45
N LEU A 55 10.73 -7.46 1.19
CA LEU A 55 11.66 -6.37 1.51
C LEU A 55 12.81 -6.87 2.39
N ALA A 56 12.54 -7.72 3.38
CA ALA A 56 13.54 -8.25 4.30
C ALA A 56 14.56 -9.13 3.56
N GLU A 57 14.10 -9.95 2.63
CA GLU A 57 14.96 -10.76 1.76
C GLU A 57 15.83 -9.91 0.81
N THR A 58 15.27 -8.79 0.33
CA THR A 58 15.94 -7.87 -0.60
C THR A 58 17.08 -7.10 0.05
N LEU A 59 16.88 -6.66 1.31
CA LEU A 59 17.82 -5.81 2.04
C LEU A 59 19.04 -6.59 2.57
N ARG A 60 20.23 -6.00 2.42
CA ARG A 60 21.47 -6.48 3.06
C ARG A 60 21.66 -5.81 4.40
N ASP A 61 22.52 -6.41 5.21
CA ASP A 61 23.05 -5.79 6.41
C ASP A 61 23.69 -4.44 6.06
N GLY A 62 23.31 -3.40 6.81
CA GLY A 62 23.80 -2.04 6.63
C GLY A 62 23.12 -1.22 5.52
N ASP A 63 22.23 -1.82 4.72
CA ASP A 63 21.33 -1.02 3.88
C ASP A 63 20.33 -0.25 4.75
N GLN A 64 19.77 0.82 4.19
CA GLN A 64 18.73 1.63 4.84
C GLN A 64 17.45 1.60 4.02
N LEU A 65 16.32 1.46 4.69
CA LEU A 65 15.00 1.60 4.11
C LEU A 65 14.33 2.84 4.70
N LEU A 66 13.89 3.76 3.83
CA LEU A 66 13.01 4.86 4.20
C LEU A 66 11.60 4.48 3.77
N LEU A 67 10.72 4.30 4.74
CA LEU A 67 9.34 3.86 4.53
C LEU A 67 8.41 4.99 4.95
N SER A 68 7.45 5.35 4.09
CA SER A 68 6.36 6.24 4.50
C SER A 68 5.14 5.41 4.88
N ALA A 69 4.42 5.88 5.88
CA ALA A 69 3.19 5.26 6.31
C ALA A 69 2.10 6.31 6.50
N ASN A 70 0.90 5.92 6.09
CA ASN A 70 -0.31 6.63 6.38
C ASN A 70 -0.73 6.26 7.80
N LEU A 71 -0.77 7.25 8.67
CA LEU A 71 -1.02 7.07 10.08
C LEU A 71 -2.49 7.32 10.44
N ALA A 72 -2.88 6.77 11.58
CA ALA A 72 -4.14 7.04 12.28
C ALA A 72 -3.81 7.93 13.50
N PRO A 73 -4.36 9.15 13.59
CA PRO A 73 -4.06 10.08 14.67
C PRO A 73 -4.72 9.66 16.00
N GLY A 74 -4.14 10.11 17.11
CA GLY A 74 -4.66 9.84 18.45
C GLY A 74 -4.28 8.47 19.03
N ASP A 75 -4.67 8.24 20.28
CA ASP A 75 -4.32 7.02 21.02
C ASP A 75 -5.30 5.86 20.77
N ASP A 76 -6.55 6.17 20.43
CA ASP A 76 -7.54 5.19 20.02
C ASP A 76 -7.38 4.91 18.53
N TYR A 77 -6.83 3.74 18.23
CA TYR A 77 -6.51 3.35 16.86
C TYR A 77 -7.73 3.34 15.94
N ARG A 78 -8.86 2.78 16.39
CA ARG A 78 -10.08 2.71 15.57
C ARG A 78 -10.63 4.10 15.31
N HIS A 79 -10.71 4.92 16.34
CA HIS A 79 -11.18 6.30 16.22
C HIS A 79 -10.27 7.15 15.32
N GLY A 80 -8.95 6.92 15.37
CA GLY A 80 -7.99 7.56 14.48
C GLY A 80 -8.24 7.22 13.01
N VAL A 81 -8.53 5.96 12.71
CA VAL A 81 -8.87 5.53 11.33
C VAL A 81 -10.19 6.18 10.87
N GLU A 82 -11.18 6.27 11.76
CA GLU A 82 -12.45 6.96 11.49
C GLU A 82 -12.26 8.46 11.22
N THR A 83 -11.32 9.10 11.92
CA THR A 83 -11.00 10.52 11.73
C THR A 83 -10.47 10.82 10.33
N VAL A 84 -9.69 9.91 9.75
CA VAL A 84 -9.10 10.08 8.41
C VAL A 84 -9.96 9.50 7.28
N LEU A 85 -11.05 8.79 7.60
CA LEU A 85 -11.96 8.24 6.58
C LEU A 85 -12.51 9.30 5.60
N PRO A 86 -12.91 10.52 6.02
CA PRO A 86 -13.38 11.55 5.09
C PRO A 86 -12.35 11.99 4.03
N GLN A 87 -11.06 11.69 4.23
CA GLN A 87 -10.02 11.92 3.21
C GLN A 87 -10.14 10.96 2.02
N TYR A 88 -10.90 9.88 2.17
CA TYR A 88 -11.23 8.94 1.11
C TYR A 88 -12.71 8.97 0.75
N ASP A 89 -13.59 9.07 1.74
CA ASP A 89 -15.03 9.20 1.53
C ASP A 89 -15.39 10.67 1.21
N ASN A 90 -14.98 11.11 0.03
CA ASN A 90 -15.26 12.43 -0.52
C ASN A 90 -15.60 12.33 -2.01
N ALA A 91 -16.14 13.44 -2.56
CA ALA A 91 -16.64 13.50 -3.92
C ALA A 91 -15.53 13.26 -4.96
N GLU A 92 -14.33 13.80 -4.73
CA GLU A 92 -13.20 13.68 -5.65
C GLU A 92 -12.72 12.23 -5.78
N THR A 93 -12.59 11.53 -4.64
CA THR A 93 -12.21 10.11 -4.62
C THR A 93 -13.33 9.24 -5.18
N TYR A 94 -14.59 9.58 -4.90
CA TYR A 94 -15.77 8.92 -5.46
C TYR A 94 -15.76 8.98 -6.99
N ASP A 95 -15.62 10.17 -7.57
CA ASP A 95 -15.61 10.39 -9.02
C ASP A 95 -14.42 9.69 -9.71
N TRP A 96 -13.23 9.74 -9.08
CA TRP A 96 -12.04 9.05 -9.57
C TRP A 96 -12.23 7.53 -9.65
N LEU A 97 -12.76 6.91 -8.59
CA LEU A 97 -13.00 5.46 -8.53
C LEU A 97 -14.11 5.03 -9.48
N LEU A 98 -15.17 5.83 -9.63
CA LEU A 98 -16.23 5.54 -10.59
C LEU A 98 -15.74 5.61 -12.04
N SER A 99 -14.84 6.54 -12.37
CA SER A 99 -14.22 6.61 -13.69
C SER A 99 -13.46 5.32 -14.03
N PHE A 100 -12.82 4.68 -13.05
CA PHE A 100 -12.19 3.37 -13.22
C PHE A 100 -13.23 2.27 -13.49
N VAL A 101 -14.33 2.24 -12.73
CA VAL A 101 -15.43 1.27 -12.92
C VAL A 101 -16.08 1.41 -14.30
N GLU A 102 -16.33 2.63 -14.77
CA GLU A 102 -16.82 2.87 -16.14
C GLU A 102 -15.80 2.45 -17.19
N GLY A 103 -14.51 2.70 -16.95
CA GLY A 103 -13.42 2.26 -17.82
C GLY A 103 -13.33 0.74 -17.98
N LEU A 104 -13.79 -0.03 -16.99
CA LEU A 104 -13.93 -1.48 -17.07
C LEU A 104 -15.20 -1.93 -17.83
N GLY A 105 -16.05 -0.99 -18.25
CA GLY A 105 -17.30 -1.26 -18.98
C GLY A 105 -18.51 -1.49 -18.09
N VAL A 106 -18.40 -1.23 -16.77
CA VAL A 106 -19.53 -1.36 -15.84
C VAL A 106 -20.31 -0.05 -15.79
N PRO A 107 -21.61 -0.03 -16.17
CA PRO A 107 -22.42 1.18 -16.04
C PRO A 107 -22.55 1.58 -14.58
N LEU A 108 -22.43 2.87 -14.25
CA LEU A 108 -22.61 3.37 -12.88
C LEU A 108 -23.98 3.04 -12.28
N THR A 109 -24.99 2.83 -13.13
CA THR A 109 -26.33 2.38 -12.71
C THR A 109 -26.38 0.90 -12.28
N ALA A 110 -25.29 0.15 -12.42
CA ALA A 110 -25.21 -1.26 -12.04
C ALA A 110 -24.93 -1.46 -10.55
N GLY A 111 -24.48 -0.44 -9.84
CA GLY A 111 -24.08 -0.55 -8.44
C GLY A 111 -23.92 0.79 -7.77
N GLN A 112 -23.28 0.77 -6.60
CA GLN A 112 -22.93 1.97 -5.85
C GLN A 112 -21.59 1.76 -5.15
N LEU A 113 -20.81 2.84 -5.04
CA LEU A 113 -19.57 2.83 -4.28
C LEU A 113 -19.88 2.95 -2.78
N ARG A 114 -19.18 2.16 -1.97
CA ARG A 114 -19.26 2.21 -0.51
C ARG A 114 -17.87 2.29 0.08
N PHE A 115 -17.63 3.33 0.87
CA PHE A 115 -16.44 3.46 1.70
C PHE A 115 -16.68 2.84 3.07
N GLY A 116 -15.62 2.36 3.71
CA GLY A 116 -15.71 1.80 5.04
C GLY A 116 -14.36 1.53 5.67
N ILE A 117 -14.40 0.96 6.86
CA ILE A 117 -13.23 0.50 7.59
C ILE A 117 -13.37 -0.99 7.81
N GLU A 118 -12.36 -1.73 7.38
CA GLU A 118 -12.25 -3.16 7.54
C GLU A 118 -11.15 -3.47 8.56
N GLU A 119 -11.43 -4.43 9.43
CA GLU A 119 -10.44 -5.02 10.34
C GLU A 119 -9.85 -6.26 9.68
N VAL A 120 -8.52 -6.31 9.61
CA VAL A 120 -7.76 -7.44 9.09
C VAL A 120 -6.68 -7.79 10.10
N ASP A 121 -6.81 -8.98 10.69
CA ASP A 121 -6.05 -9.37 11.88
C ASP A 121 -6.18 -8.31 12.99
N GLU A 122 -5.07 -7.73 13.45
CA GLU A 122 -5.03 -6.65 14.44
C GLU A 122 -4.99 -5.23 13.84
N PHE A 123 -5.15 -5.07 12.52
CA PHE A 123 -5.03 -3.80 11.82
C PHE A 123 -6.33 -3.31 11.20
N PHE A 124 -6.42 -2.00 10.98
CA PHE A 124 -7.50 -1.38 10.24
C PHE A 124 -7.04 -0.83 8.91
N ARG A 125 -7.89 -0.99 7.90
CA ARG A 125 -7.73 -0.37 6.59
C ARG A 125 -9.01 0.29 6.13
N ILE A 126 -8.86 1.42 5.45
CA ILE A 126 -9.97 2.06 4.73
C ILE A 126 -10.15 1.32 3.42
N ILE A 127 -11.39 1.10 3.03
CA ILE A 127 -11.75 0.32 1.84
C ILE A 127 -12.73 1.11 0.98
N ALA A 128 -12.73 0.83 -0.32
CA ALA A 128 -13.84 1.19 -1.18
C ALA A 128 -14.26 0.01 -2.06
N ASP A 129 -15.54 -0.32 -1.94
CA ASP A 129 -16.19 -1.43 -2.62
C ASP A 129 -17.27 -0.91 -3.56
N PHE A 130 -17.22 -1.31 -4.82
CA PHE A 130 -18.35 -1.14 -5.73
C PHE A 130 -19.31 -2.33 -5.53
N VAL A 131 -20.48 -2.06 -4.96
CA VAL A 131 -21.50 -3.09 -4.69
C VAL A 131 -22.51 -3.13 -5.82
N PHE A 132 -22.58 -4.26 -6.51
CA PHE A 132 -23.52 -4.47 -7.61
C PHE A 132 -24.95 -4.56 -7.08
N MET A 133 -25.88 -3.79 -7.67
CA MET A 133 -27.31 -3.84 -7.34
C MET A 133 -28.09 -4.84 -8.22
N LYS A 134 -27.49 -5.27 -9.32
CA LYS A 134 -28.02 -6.27 -10.25
C LYS A 134 -26.88 -7.16 -10.74
N ALA A 135 -27.20 -8.36 -11.20
CA ALA A 135 -26.21 -9.24 -11.79
C ALA A 135 -25.49 -8.55 -12.97
N HIS A 136 -24.18 -8.72 -13.06
CA HIS A 136 -23.35 -8.12 -14.08
C HIS A 136 -22.21 -9.05 -14.46
N ASN A 137 -21.82 -9.03 -15.73
CA ASN A 137 -20.71 -9.82 -16.23
C ASN A 137 -19.62 -8.86 -16.74
N LEU A 138 -18.43 -9.00 -16.18
CA LEU A 138 -17.26 -8.21 -16.51
C LEU A 138 -16.33 -9.03 -17.40
N SER A 139 -15.81 -8.45 -18.49
CA SER A 139 -14.74 -9.07 -19.26
C SER A 139 -13.41 -8.38 -18.98
N VAL A 140 -12.45 -9.13 -18.44
CA VAL A 140 -11.10 -8.63 -18.12
C VAL A 140 -10.08 -9.53 -18.78
N ALA A 141 -9.23 -8.97 -19.63
CA ALA A 141 -8.19 -9.72 -20.37
C ALA A 141 -8.72 -10.95 -21.14
N GLY A 142 -9.99 -10.93 -21.57
CA GLY A 142 -10.64 -12.06 -22.26
C GLY A 142 -11.26 -13.10 -21.34
N GLU A 143 -11.12 -12.97 -20.02
CA GLU A 143 -11.83 -13.78 -19.04
C GLU A 143 -13.14 -13.10 -18.65
N SER A 144 -14.17 -13.92 -18.38
CA SER A 144 -15.50 -13.45 -17.98
C SER A 144 -15.69 -13.72 -16.49
N VAL A 145 -16.02 -12.67 -15.75
CA VAL A 145 -16.24 -12.73 -14.30
C VAL A 145 -17.67 -12.28 -14.02
N GLU A 146 -18.45 -13.16 -13.39
CA GLU A 146 -19.83 -12.89 -13.04
C GLU A 146 -19.96 -12.36 -11.61
N PHE A 147 -20.74 -11.30 -11.45
CA PHE A 147 -21.09 -10.70 -10.16
C PHE A 147 -22.61 -10.80 -9.99
N ASP A 148 -23.05 -11.40 -8.89
CA ASP A 148 -24.46 -11.37 -8.50
C ASP A 148 -24.83 -10.04 -7.84
N ALA A 149 -26.13 -9.76 -7.75
CA ALA A 149 -26.62 -8.65 -6.95
C ALA A 149 -26.18 -8.81 -5.49
N GLY A 150 -25.57 -7.76 -4.93
CA GLY A 150 -25.01 -7.73 -3.59
C GLY A 150 -23.52 -8.07 -3.52
N HIS A 151 -22.92 -8.64 -4.57
CA HIS A 151 -21.48 -8.85 -4.61
C HIS A 151 -20.73 -7.52 -4.72
N SER A 152 -19.51 -7.50 -4.20
CA SER A 152 -18.62 -6.33 -4.20
C SER A 152 -17.38 -6.56 -5.04
N LEU A 153 -16.99 -5.54 -5.79
CA LEU A 153 -15.66 -5.41 -6.37
C LEU A 153 -14.85 -4.44 -5.50
N ARG A 154 -13.78 -4.93 -4.86
CA ARG A 154 -12.83 -4.11 -4.09
C ARG A 154 -12.01 -3.26 -5.06
N LEU A 155 -12.18 -1.94 -5.00
CA LEU A 155 -11.47 -1.02 -5.88
C LEU A 155 -10.13 -0.59 -5.29
N PHE A 156 -10.07 -0.36 -3.97
CA PHE A 156 -8.82 -0.18 -3.26
C PHE A 156 -9.00 -0.48 -1.77
N PHE A 157 -7.87 -0.64 -1.08
CA PHE A 157 -7.78 -0.56 0.37
C PHE A 157 -6.55 0.26 0.74
N SER A 158 -6.54 0.80 1.96
CA SER A 158 -5.44 1.60 2.49
C SER A 158 -5.30 1.35 4.00
N TYR A 159 -4.31 0.54 4.39
CA TYR A 159 -3.95 0.33 5.78
C TYR A 159 -3.57 1.66 6.43
N ARG A 160 -4.10 1.89 7.63
CA ARG A 160 -3.72 3.01 8.49
C ARG A 160 -3.08 2.43 9.73
N HIS A 161 -1.99 3.03 10.20
CA HIS A 161 -1.29 2.56 11.39
C HIS A 161 -1.18 3.66 12.43
N THR A 162 -1.21 3.33 13.71
CA THR A 162 -0.54 4.22 14.67
C THR A 162 0.96 4.00 14.55
N GLN A 163 1.77 4.94 15.03
CA GLN A 163 3.22 4.72 15.09
C GLN A 163 3.57 3.42 15.84
N LYS A 164 2.83 3.11 16.91
CA LYS A 164 3.02 1.88 17.69
C LYS A 164 2.69 0.63 16.89
N THR A 165 1.54 0.59 16.20
CA THR A 165 1.15 -0.60 15.43
C THR A 165 2.08 -0.83 14.26
N LEU A 166 2.58 0.23 13.60
CA LEU A 166 3.58 0.11 12.54
C LEU A 166 4.91 -0.45 13.06
N VAL A 167 5.43 0.06 14.18
CA VAL A 167 6.69 -0.42 14.77
C VAL A 167 6.57 -1.90 15.12
N ASN A 168 5.46 -2.32 15.73
CA ASN A 168 5.22 -3.72 16.08
C ASN A 168 5.14 -4.62 14.83
N LEU A 169 4.45 -4.16 13.79
CA LEU A 169 4.35 -4.86 12.51
C LEU A 169 5.73 -5.03 11.87
N LEU A 170 6.54 -3.98 11.82
CA LEU A 170 7.90 -4.03 11.29
C LEU A 170 8.78 -5.00 12.09
N ALA A 171 8.73 -4.94 13.42
CA ALA A 171 9.48 -5.85 14.29
C ALA A 171 9.11 -7.33 14.06
N LYS A 172 7.81 -7.64 13.90
CA LYS A 172 7.31 -8.98 13.57
C LYS A 172 7.92 -9.54 12.28
N HIS A 173 8.31 -8.67 11.34
CA HIS A 173 8.91 -9.02 10.06
C HIS A 173 10.44 -8.81 10.02
N GLY A 174 11.09 -8.70 11.18
CA GLY A 174 12.56 -8.64 11.26
C GLY A 174 13.14 -7.27 10.91
N PHE A 175 12.41 -6.21 11.24
CA PHE A 175 12.87 -4.83 11.04
C PHE A 175 12.90 -4.02 12.34
N ASP A 176 13.94 -3.20 12.46
CA ASP A 176 14.08 -2.20 13.52
C ASP A 176 13.88 -0.80 12.98
N VAL A 177 13.15 0.02 13.74
CA VAL A 177 12.98 1.45 13.46
C VAL A 177 14.09 2.25 14.14
N ALA A 178 15.03 2.76 13.36
CA ALA A 178 16.16 3.55 13.83
C ALA A 178 15.81 5.03 14.07
N GLY A 179 14.70 5.51 13.52
CA GLY A 179 14.23 6.87 13.69
C GLY A 179 12.95 7.13 12.91
N SER A 180 12.23 8.18 13.26
CA SER A 180 11.00 8.59 12.57
C SER A 180 10.84 10.10 12.57
N GLN A 181 10.11 10.60 11.58
CA GLN A 181 9.58 11.95 11.53
C GLN A 181 8.11 11.85 11.17
N VAL A 182 7.27 12.38 12.03
CA VAL A 182 5.81 12.44 11.85
C VAL A 182 5.45 13.90 11.67
N ASP A 183 4.50 14.16 10.77
CA ASP A 183 4.03 15.51 10.50
C ASP A 183 3.19 16.06 11.67
N CYS A 184 2.73 17.30 11.57
CA CYS A 184 1.94 17.92 12.64
C CYS A 184 0.51 17.41 12.74
N SER A 185 -0.06 16.84 11.67
CA SER A 185 -1.38 16.22 11.71
C SER A 185 -1.36 14.84 12.38
N VAL A 186 -0.19 14.21 12.44
CA VAL A 186 0.00 12.83 12.92
C VAL A 186 -0.66 11.80 11.98
N GLU A 187 -0.93 12.19 10.74
CA GLU A 187 -1.57 11.35 9.72
C GLU A 187 -0.57 10.81 8.71
N GLU A 188 0.66 11.33 8.70
CA GLU A 188 1.75 10.85 7.86
C GLU A 188 3.08 10.80 8.61
N GLY A 189 3.88 9.79 8.31
CA GLY A 189 5.22 9.68 8.86
C GLY A 189 6.21 8.97 7.95
N VAL A 190 7.47 9.35 8.08
CA VAL A 190 8.61 8.68 7.44
C VAL A 190 9.46 8.00 8.51
N PHE A 191 9.76 6.73 8.28
CA PHE A 191 10.47 5.86 9.21
C PHE A 191 11.78 5.40 8.56
N CYS A 192 12.88 5.57 9.30
CA CYS A 192 14.15 4.97 8.93
C CYS A 192 14.21 3.56 9.52
N VAL A 193 14.11 2.58 8.65
CA VAL A 193 14.00 1.16 8.97
C VAL A 193 15.29 0.44 8.57
N LYS A 194 15.71 -0.51 9.39
CA LYS A 194 16.85 -1.39 9.15
C LYS A 194 16.42 -2.82 9.35
N ARG A 195 17.12 -3.75 8.70
CA ARG A 195 17.00 -5.17 8.99
C ARG A 195 17.55 -5.44 10.40
N ALA A 196 16.78 -6.16 11.21
CA ALA A 196 17.17 -6.63 12.55
C ALA A 196 18.12 -7.83 12.49
#